data_AF-A0A4Y2PC21-F1
#
_entry.id   AF-A0A4Y2PC21-F1
#
_cell.length_a   1.000
_cell.length_b   1.000
_cell.length_c   1.000
_cell.angle_alpha   90.00
_cell.angle_beta   90.00
_cell.angle_gamma   90.00
#
_symmetry.space_group_name_H-M   'P 1'
#
loop_
_entity.id
_entity.type
_entity.pdbx_description
1 polymer ?
#
loop_
_entity_poly.entity_id
_entity_poly.type
_entity_poly.pdbx_seq_one_letter_code
_entity_poly.pdbx_strand_id
1 'polypeptide(L)'
;MENYNWTSSGRIKRKAARESKKEDKMLRKKKRTPLKINKFKYQSFGRFLKNTLKTSLITSIPEIAANKSWTKRIIKITVFIICLIGFLYQTMNFLKMYWAYPTVVNVYATNPNEIVQPAVTICNHNRKRRTFICTLPDNDCDFLNAEEFCRHYPQYCPAQDPKRAFTGVSRFEFNIAISGSMVDVYLLEADGTTMKIRFIQKSELRIKGIEN
;
A
#
# COMPACT_ATOMS: atom_id res chain seq x y z
N MET A 1 39.33 -16.41 -77.88
CA MET A 1 38.91 -16.01 -76.52
C MET A 1 37.48 -16.51 -76.40
N GLU A 2 37.11 -17.48 -75.57
CA GLU A 2 37.50 -17.83 -74.20
C GLU A 2 37.52 -19.36 -74.05
N ASN A 3 38.34 -19.89 -73.12
CA ASN A 3 38.40 -21.33 -72.85
C ASN A 3 38.22 -21.55 -71.34
N TYR A 4 36.97 -21.80 -70.92
CA TYR A 4 36.60 -21.96 -69.51
C TYR A 4 36.81 -23.39 -69.03
N ASN A 5 37.72 -23.54 -68.06
CA ASN A 5 38.14 -24.81 -67.47
C ASN A 5 37.12 -25.31 -66.41
N TRP A 6 36.20 -26.20 -66.81
CA TRP A 6 35.07 -26.69 -66.01
C TRP A 6 35.38 -27.80 -64.97
N THR A 7 36.66 -28.14 -64.72
CA THR A 7 37.02 -29.34 -63.94
C THR A 7 37.23 -29.12 -62.43
N SER A 8 37.19 -27.87 -61.95
CA SER A 8 37.50 -27.51 -60.54
C SER A 8 36.28 -27.51 -59.60
N SER A 9 35.10 -27.08 -60.06
CA SER A 9 33.93 -26.83 -59.21
C SER A 9 33.33 -28.10 -58.57
N GLY A 10 33.37 -29.23 -59.29
CA GLY A 10 32.83 -30.50 -58.80
C GLY A 10 33.65 -31.14 -57.66
N ARG A 11 34.97 -30.90 -57.61
CA ARG A 11 35.84 -31.46 -56.56
C ARG A 11 35.67 -30.74 -55.22
N ILE A 12 35.39 -29.44 -55.24
CA ILE A 12 35.18 -28.63 -54.03
C ILE A 12 33.87 -29.02 -53.34
N LYS A 13 32.78 -29.20 -54.10
CA LYS A 13 31.48 -29.63 -53.54
C LYS A 13 31.54 -31.01 -52.89
N ARG A 14 32.34 -31.95 -53.43
CA ARG A 14 32.52 -33.29 -52.84
C ARG A 14 33.35 -33.28 -51.55
N LYS A 15 34.27 -32.31 -51.37
CA LYS A 15 35.03 -32.15 -50.13
C LYS A 15 34.15 -31.60 -48.99
N ALA A 16 33.37 -30.54 -49.27
CA ALA A 16 32.45 -29.96 -48.28
C ALA A 16 31.40 -30.97 -47.77
N ALA A 17 30.85 -31.81 -48.66
CA ALA A 17 29.90 -32.86 -48.27
C ALA A 17 30.52 -33.99 -47.42
N ARG A 18 31.84 -34.19 -47.46
CA ARG A 18 32.53 -35.17 -46.61
C ARG A 18 32.83 -34.61 -45.22
N GLU A 19 32.96 -33.30 -45.08
CA GLU A 19 33.20 -32.62 -43.81
C GLU A 19 31.92 -32.51 -42.97
N SER A 20 30.79 -32.11 -43.57
CA SER A 20 29.50 -32.08 -42.86
C SER A 20 29.07 -33.46 -42.33
N LYS A 21 29.33 -34.51 -43.11
CA LYS A 21 29.03 -35.90 -42.70
C LYS A 21 29.95 -36.42 -41.59
N LYS A 22 31.13 -35.82 -41.39
CA LYS A 22 32.03 -36.12 -40.25
C LYS A 22 31.56 -35.42 -38.98
N GLU A 23 31.11 -34.17 -39.06
CA GLU A 23 30.58 -33.43 -37.90
C GLU A 23 29.30 -34.08 -37.33
N ASP A 24 28.38 -34.51 -38.20
CA ASP A 24 27.16 -35.22 -37.78
C ASP A 24 27.47 -36.54 -37.06
N LYS A 25 28.52 -37.25 -37.47
CA LYS A 25 28.96 -38.49 -36.79
C LYS A 25 29.58 -38.20 -35.42
N MET A 26 30.27 -37.07 -35.24
CA MET A 26 30.80 -36.68 -33.93
C MET A 26 29.69 -36.23 -32.98
N LEU A 27 28.69 -35.48 -33.46
CA LEU A 27 27.52 -35.07 -32.68
C LEU A 27 26.66 -36.26 -32.24
N ARG A 28 26.52 -37.30 -33.09
CA ARG A 28 25.82 -38.55 -32.70
C ARG A 28 26.59 -39.38 -31.67
N LYS A 29 27.93 -39.36 -31.65
CA LYS A 29 28.72 -40.07 -30.63
C LYS A 29 28.68 -39.37 -29.26
N LYS A 30 28.58 -38.03 -29.23
CA LYS A 30 28.50 -37.26 -27.97
C LYS A 30 27.18 -37.45 -27.19
N LYS A 31 26.09 -37.89 -27.86
CA LYS A 31 24.79 -38.15 -27.22
C LYS A 31 24.63 -39.54 -26.58
N ARG A 32 25.66 -40.41 -26.59
CA ARG A 32 25.60 -41.77 -26.02
C ARG A 32 26.52 -42.02 -24.82
N THR A 33 26.96 -40.99 -24.12
CA THR A 33 27.46 -41.18 -22.74
C THR A 33 26.29 -41.05 -21.78
N PRO A 34 25.73 -42.17 -21.26
CA PRO A 34 24.76 -42.07 -20.18
C PRO A 34 25.43 -41.32 -19.04
N LEU A 35 24.85 -40.19 -18.64
CA LEU A 35 25.15 -39.53 -17.37
C LEU A 35 24.99 -40.59 -16.29
N LYS A 36 26.11 -41.18 -15.84
CA LYS A 36 26.16 -42.01 -14.64
C LYS A 36 25.87 -41.09 -13.47
N ILE A 37 24.59 -40.85 -13.21
CA ILE A 37 24.13 -40.28 -11.96
C ILE A 37 24.60 -41.27 -10.88
N ASN A 38 25.57 -40.84 -10.08
CA ASN A 38 26.17 -41.63 -9.02
C ASN A 38 25.07 -42.14 -8.08
N LYS A 39 24.70 -43.42 -8.22
CA LYS A 39 23.75 -44.14 -7.35
C LYS A 39 24.21 -44.24 -5.88
N PHE A 40 25.43 -43.79 -5.56
CA PHE A 40 26.06 -44.00 -4.26
C PHE A 40 25.72 -42.96 -3.16
N LYS A 41 24.92 -41.92 -3.42
CA LYS A 41 24.60 -40.89 -2.41
C LYS A 41 23.29 -41.10 -1.63
N TYR A 42 22.45 -42.05 -2.03
CA TYR A 42 21.16 -42.31 -1.36
C TYR A 42 21.25 -43.30 -0.17
N GLN A 43 22.31 -44.12 -0.11
CA GLN A 43 22.44 -45.16 0.92
C GLN A 43 22.80 -44.60 2.31
N SER A 44 23.42 -43.41 2.38
CA SER A 44 23.74 -42.74 3.63
C SER A 44 22.56 -41.95 4.21
N PHE A 45 21.76 -41.30 3.34
CA PHE A 45 20.63 -40.48 3.76
C PHE A 45 19.51 -41.31 4.40
N GLY A 46 19.23 -42.50 3.88
CA GLY A 46 18.25 -43.41 4.47
C GLY A 46 18.62 -43.88 5.88
N ARG A 47 19.92 -44.09 6.14
CA ARG A 47 20.43 -44.51 7.46
C ARG A 47 20.39 -43.35 8.46
N PHE A 48 20.73 -42.15 8.01
CA PHE A 48 20.63 -40.90 8.78
C PHE A 48 19.17 -40.57 9.14
N LEU A 49 18.24 -40.62 8.17
CA LEU A 49 16.81 -40.50 8.41
C LEU A 49 16.33 -41.56 9.39
N LYS A 50 16.72 -42.83 9.22
CA LYS A 50 16.28 -43.90 10.13
C LYS A 50 16.74 -43.68 11.57
N ASN A 51 17.95 -43.16 11.78
CA ASN A 51 18.44 -42.81 13.11
C ASN A 51 17.75 -41.56 13.66
N THR A 52 17.65 -40.50 12.86
CA THR A 52 17.01 -39.24 13.24
C THR A 52 15.53 -39.44 13.57
N LEU A 53 14.81 -40.24 12.78
CA LEU A 53 13.40 -40.57 12.98
C LEU A 53 13.17 -41.49 14.17
N LYS A 54 14.15 -42.34 14.53
CA LYS A 54 14.12 -43.11 15.78
C LYS A 54 14.32 -42.24 17.01
N THR A 55 15.13 -41.18 16.89
CA THR A 55 15.38 -40.22 17.98
C THR A 55 14.42 -39.03 17.97
N SER A 56 13.49 -38.97 17.02
CA SER A 56 12.50 -37.91 16.94
C SER A 56 11.36 -38.18 17.92
N LEU A 57 10.96 -37.16 18.67
CA LEU A 57 9.73 -37.14 19.49
C LEU A 57 8.43 -37.17 18.66
N ILE A 58 8.52 -37.32 17.34
CA ILE A 58 7.36 -37.41 16.44
C ILE A 58 6.78 -38.82 16.56
N THR A 59 5.74 -38.93 17.38
CA THR A 59 5.07 -40.19 17.77
C THR A 59 4.52 -41.01 16.60
N SER A 60 4.25 -40.38 15.45
CA SER A 60 3.62 -41.03 14.30
C SER A 60 4.55 -41.95 13.50
N ILE A 61 5.86 -41.73 13.57
CA ILE A 61 6.84 -42.40 12.70
C ILE A 61 7.26 -43.81 13.18
N PRO A 62 7.48 -44.08 14.48
CA PRO A 62 7.79 -45.43 14.94
C PRO A 62 6.64 -46.44 14.69
N GLU A 63 5.37 -46.00 14.78
CA GLU A 63 4.22 -46.87 14.49
C GLU A 63 4.11 -47.29 13.00
N ILE A 64 4.58 -46.44 12.08
CA ILE A 64 4.56 -46.72 10.63
C ILE A 64 5.62 -47.78 10.28
N ALA A 65 6.74 -47.81 11.01
CA ALA A 65 7.82 -48.76 10.80
C ALA A 65 7.56 -50.15 11.42
N ALA A 66 6.73 -50.22 12.47
CA ALA A 66 6.45 -51.46 13.20
C ALA A 66 5.38 -52.37 12.56
N ASN A 67 4.56 -51.85 11.63
CA ASN A 67 3.43 -52.61 11.06
C ASN A 67 3.83 -53.48 9.86
N LYS A 68 3.42 -54.76 9.88
CA LYS A 68 3.77 -55.77 8.86
C LYS A 68 2.92 -55.68 7.57
N SER A 69 1.71 -55.11 7.64
CA SER A 69 0.82 -54.98 6.47
C SER A 69 1.04 -53.68 5.69
N TRP A 70 1.23 -53.81 4.37
CA TRP A 70 1.51 -52.69 3.48
C TRP A 70 0.35 -51.69 3.36
N THR A 71 -0.90 -52.17 3.40
CA THR A 71 -2.10 -51.31 3.29
C THR A 71 -2.25 -50.35 4.47
N LYS A 72 -2.09 -50.85 5.71
CA LYS A 72 -2.15 -50.00 6.93
C LYS A 72 -1.02 -48.99 6.96
N ARG A 73 0.16 -49.36 6.44
CA ARG A 73 1.31 -48.46 6.32
C ARG A 73 1.03 -47.30 5.36
N ILE A 74 0.42 -47.58 4.20
CA ILE A 74 0.05 -46.54 3.22
C ILE A 74 -0.97 -45.58 3.82
N ILE A 75 -2.03 -46.08 4.47
CA ILE A 75 -3.06 -45.24 5.10
C ILE A 75 -2.45 -44.28 6.13
N LYS A 76 -1.59 -44.78 7.03
CA LYS A 76 -0.92 -43.94 8.04
C LYS A 76 -0.03 -42.88 7.41
N ILE A 77 0.69 -43.20 6.33
CA ILE A 77 1.52 -42.24 5.60
C ILE A 77 0.65 -41.18 4.92
N THR A 78 -0.45 -41.58 4.27
CA THR A 78 -1.37 -40.63 3.62
C THR A 78 -1.96 -39.66 4.63
N VAL A 79 -2.44 -40.15 5.78
CA VAL A 79 -2.95 -39.29 6.85
C VAL A 79 -1.87 -38.32 7.34
N PHE A 80 -0.65 -38.80 7.55
CA PHE A 80 0.47 -37.94 7.94
C PHE A 80 0.77 -36.84 6.91
N ILE A 81 0.75 -37.17 5.62
CA ILE A 81 0.96 -36.19 4.54
C ILE A 81 -0.16 -35.15 4.51
N ILE A 82 -1.42 -35.57 4.63
CA ILE A 82 -2.57 -34.64 4.67
C ILE A 82 -2.45 -33.69 5.87
N CYS A 83 -2.12 -34.22 7.06
CA CYS A 83 -1.89 -33.39 8.24
C CYS A 83 -0.72 -32.41 8.04
N LEU A 84 0.38 -32.84 7.42
CA LEU A 84 1.53 -32.00 7.16
C LEU A 84 1.19 -30.86 6.18
N ILE A 85 0.42 -31.14 5.12
CA ILE A 85 -0.04 -30.13 4.17
C ILE A 85 -0.96 -29.13 4.87
N GLY A 86 -1.92 -29.61 5.69
CA GLY A 86 -2.80 -28.74 6.47
C GLY A 86 -2.03 -27.83 7.43
N PHE A 87 -1.04 -28.37 8.13
CA PHE A 87 -0.16 -27.60 9.02
C PHE A 87 0.63 -26.53 8.27
N LEU A 88 1.23 -26.88 7.12
CA LEU A 88 1.97 -25.93 6.30
C LEU A 88 1.06 -24.83 5.73
N TYR A 89 -0.14 -25.18 5.27
CA TYR A 89 -1.13 -24.22 4.79
C TYR A 89 -1.52 -23.22 5.88
N GLN A 90 -1.83 -23.71 7.08
CA GLN A 90 -2.17 -22.86 8.23
C GLN A 90 -1.01 -21.95 8.61
N THR A 91 0.21 -22.48 8.66
CA THR A 91 1.42 -21.72 8.99
C THR A 91 1.68 -20.61 7.96
N MET A 92 1.51 -20.90 6.66
CA MET A 92 1.67 -19.90 5.60
C MET A 92 0.64 -18.78 5.69
N ASN A 93 -0.60 -19.08 6.05
CA ASN A 93 -1.63 -18.06 6.26
C ASN A 93 -1.30 -17.16 7.46
N PHE A 94 -0.86 -17.72 8.58
CA PHE A 94 -0.38 -16.94 9.71
C PHE A 94 0.84 -16.08 9.34
N LEU A 95 1.77 -16.63 8.56
CA LEU A 95 2.96 -15.90 8.13
C LEU A 95 2.60 -14.72 7.20
N LYS A 96 1.62 -14.89 6.30
CA LYS A 96 1.08 -13.79 5.50
C LYS A 96 0.47 -12.70 6.36
N MET A 97 -0.33 -13.07 7.36
CA MET A 97 -0.91 -12.10 8.30
C MET A 97 0.18 -11.37 9.09
N TYR A 98 1.21 -12.09 9.53
CA TYR A 98 2.36 -11.53 10.24
C TYR A 98 3.14 -10.52 9.36
N TRP A 99 3.43 -10.89 8.11
CA TRP A 99 4.15 -10.00 7.17
C TRP A 99 3.34 -8.81 6.69
N ALA A 100 2.01 -8.88 6.74
CA ALA A 100 1.16 -7.74 6.41
C ALA A 100 1.20 -6.65 7.51
N TYR A 101 1.78 -6.93 8.68
CA TYR A 101 1.83 -6.04 9.84
C TYR A 101 0.53 -5.24 10.05
N PRO A 102 -0.66 -5.89 10.08
CA PRO A 102 -1.90 -5.16 10.27
C PRO A 102 -1.91 -4.53 11.65
N THR A 103 -1.89 -3.20 11.71
CA THR A 103 -2.00 -2.46 12.96
C THR A 103 -3.48 -2.30 13.31
N VAL A 104 -3.90 -2.93 14.41
CA VAL A 104 -5.22 -2.66 15.01
C VAL A 104 -5.08 -1.49 15.96
N VAL A 105 -5.66 -0.34 15.60
CA VAL A 105 -5.70 0.83 16.48
C VAL A 105 -6.88 0.64 17.42
N ASN A 106 -6.61 0.31 18.68
CA ASN A 106 -7.62 0.31 19.72
C ASN A 106 -7.81 1.75 20.22
N VAL A 107 -8.91 2.38 19.80
CA VAL A 107 -9.27 3.72 20.27
C VAL A 107 -10.00 3.58 21.60
N TYR A 108 -9.35 4.02 22.68
CA TYR A 108 -9.96 4.11 24.01
C TYR A 108 -10.34 5.57 24.27
N ALA A 109 -11.63 5.84 24.41
CA ALA A 109 -12.10 7.11 24.92
C ALA A 109 -11.97 7.10 26.45
N THR A 110 -11.11 7.96 26.99
CA THR A 110 -10.99 8.18 28.44
C THR A 110 -11.37 9.61 28.75
N ASN A 111 -12.04 9.84 29.88
CA ASN A 111 -12.43 11.17 30.35
C ASN A 111 -11.50 11.55 31.51
N PRO A 112 -10.35 12.19 31.26
CA PRO A 112 -9.44 12.60 32.32
C PRO A 112 -10.04 13.73 33.17
N ASN A 113 -9.69 13.77 34.45
CA ASN A 113 -10.12 14.82 35.39
C ASN A 113 -9.50 16.20 35.06
N GLU A 114 -8.38 16.21 34.33
CA GLU A 114 -7.67 17.40 33.90
C GLU A 114 -7.44 17.31 32.39
N ILE A 115 -7.77 18.38 31.66
CA ILE A 115 -7.58 18.48 30.22
C ILE A 115 -6.62 19.63 29.96
N VAL A 116 -5.50 19.35 29.28
CA VAL A 116 -4.56 20.39 28.86
C VAL A 116 -5.27 21.28 27.85
N GLN A 117 -5.35 22.57 28.16
CA GLN A 117 -5.97 23.54 27.26
C GLN A 117 -5.18 23.61 25.95
N PRO A 118 -5.80 23.36 24.78
CA PRO A 118 -5.11 23.44 23.51
C PRO A 118 -4.76 24.91 23.19
N ALA A 119 -3.72 25.10 22.39
CA ALA A 119 -3.45 26.41 21.83
C ALA A 119 -4.60 26.81 20.88
N VAL A 120 -5.27 27.90 21.20
CA VAL A 120 -6.34 28.45 20.36
C VAL A 120 -5.74 29.56 19.49
N THR A 121 -5.67 29.32 18.19
CA THR A 121 -5.22 30.31 17.21
C THR A 121 -6.44 30.95 16.55
N ILE A 122 -6.60 32.26 16.73
CA ILE A 122 -7.69 33.04 16.14
C ILE A 122 -7.14 33.77 14.91
N CYS A 123 -7.70 33.47 13.74
CA CYS A 123 -7.36 34.15 12.50
C CYS A 123 -8.50 35.04 12.04
N ASN A 124 -8.17 36.26 11.62
CA ASN A 124 -9.10 37.07 10.84
C ASN A 124 -9.10 36.56 9.39
N HIS A 125 -10.27 36.28 8.84
CA HIS A 125 -10.40 35.88 7.43
C HIS A 125 -9.89 36.96 6.47
N ASN A 126 -9.89 38.22 6.91
CA ASN A 126 -9.26 39.32 6.17
C ASN A 126 -7.73 39.18 6.22
N ARG A 127 -7.16 38.62 5.14
CA ARG A 127 -5.71 38.39 4.99
C ARG A 127 -4.88 39.67 5.09
N LYS A 128 -5.42 40.81 4.65
CA LYS A 128 -4.75 42.10 4.68
C LYS A 128 -5.74 43.16 5.15
N ARG A 129 -5.26 44.11 5.94
CA ARG A 129 -6.05 45.29 6.31
C ARG A 129 -6.16 46.21 5.10
N ARG A 130 -7.36 46.73 4.84
CA ARG A 130 -7.60 47.69 3.73
C ARG A 130 -6.65 48.88 3.82
N THR A 131 -6.45 49.44 5.02
CA THR A 131 -5.53 50.57 5.25
C THR A 131 -4.11 50.30 4.77
N PHE A 132 -3.59 49.08 5.00
CA PHE A 132 -2.26 48.70 4.54
C PHE A 132 -2.18 48.54 3.01
N ILE A 133 -3.26 48.03 2.38
CA ILE A 133 -3.32 47.93 0.91
C ILE A 133 -3.26 49.33 0.28
N CYS A 134 -3.97 50.29 0.86
CA CYS A 134 -4.05 51.66 0.37
C CYS A 134 -2.77 52.50 0.59
N THR A 135 -1.82 52.01 1.39
CA THR A 135 -0.50 52.66 1.53
C THR A 135 0.53 52.18 0.51
N LEU A 136 0.22 51.14 -0.27
CA LEU A 136 1.14 50.64 -1.30
C LEU A 136 1.06 51.53 -2.54
N PRO A 137 2.20 51.84 -3.19
CA PRO A 137 2.19 52.53 -4.48
C PRO A 137 1.41 51.69 -5.51
N ASP A 138 0.71 52.38 -6.41
CA ASP A 138 -0.16 51.83 -7.48
C ASP A 138 -1.58 51.33 -7.07
N ASN A 139 -2.03 51.58 -5.84
CA ASN A 139 -3.41 51.29 -5.43
C ASN A 139 -4.23 52.59 -5.22
N ASP A 140 -5.18 52.88 -6.11
CA ASP A 140 -6.20 53.90 -5.87
C ASP A 140 -7.28 53.36 -4.94
N CYS A 141 -7.33 53.90 -3.72
CA CYS A 141 -8.30 53.53 -2.71
C CYS A 141 -9.29 54.66 -2.45
N ASP A 142 -10.53 54.50 -2.94
CA ASP A 142 -11.61 55.42 -2.61
C ASP A 142 -12.41 54.93 -1.40
N PHE A 143 -12.46 55.76 -0.36
CA PHE A 143 -13.28 55.51 0.81
C PHE A 143 -14.72 55.95 0.51
N LEU A 144 -15.50 55.03 -0.08
CA LEU A 144 -16.94 55.22 -0.27
C LEU A 144 -17.65 55.45 1.07
N ASN A 145 -18.60 56.38 1.07
CA ASN A 145 -19.51 56.58 2.20
C ASN A 145 -20.35 55.32 2.43
N ALA A 146 -20.78 55.09 3.67
CA ALA A 146 -21.53 53.87 4.03
C ALA A 146 -22.78 53.64 3.16
N GLU A 147 -23.48 54.71 2.79
CA GLU A 147 -24.66 54.67 1.91
C GLU A 147 -24.29 54.22 0.49
N GLU A 148 -23.24 54.79 -0.07
CA GLU A 148 -22.76 54.47 -1.42
C GLU A 148 -22.20 53.05 -1.49
N PHE A 149 -21.46 52.65 -0.45
CA PHE A 149 -20.97 51.28 -0.30
C PHE A 149 -22.12 50.26 -0.31
N CYS A 150 -23.20 50.49 0.44
CA CYS A 150 -24.35 49.59 0.46
C CYS A 150 -25.13 49.56 -0.86
N ARG A 151 -25.11 50.64 -1.66
CA ARG A 151 -25.70 50.64 -3.01
C ARG A 151 -24.92 49.74 -3.96
N HIS A 152 -23.59 49.79 -3.90
CA HIS A 152 -22.74 48.97 -4.77
C HIS A 152 -22.61 47.52 -4.30
N TYR A 153 -22.66 47.28 -2.99
CA TYR A 153 -22.46 45.97 -2.39
C TYR A 153 -23.56 45.61 -1.36
N PRO A 154 -24.82 45.46 -1.81
CA PRO A 154 -25.95 45.19 -0.93
C PRO A 154 -25.82 43.88 -0.13
N GLN A 155 -25.06 42.92 -0.64
CA GLN A 155 -24.79 41.63 0.04
C GLN A 155 -24.03 41.79 1.37
N TYR A 156 -23.35 42.91 1.60
CA TYR A 156 -22.64 43.20 2.84
C TYR A 156 -23.40 44.18 3.76
N CYS A 157 -24.65 44.51 3.44
CA CYS A 157 -25.48 45.42 4.24
C CYS A 157 -26.81 44.74 4.62
N PRO A 158 -26.90 44.07 5.79
CA PRO A 158 -28.13 43.43 6.22
C PRO A 158 -29.22 44.50 6.41
N ALA A 159 -30.37 44.29 5.78
CA ALA A 159 -31.52 45.20 5.77
C ALA A 159 -31.29 46.58 5.11
N GLN A 160 -30.27 46.75 4.26
CA GLN A 160 -29.93 48.02 3.59
C GLN A 160 -29.66 49.20 4.53
N ASP A 161 -29.48 48.95 5.83
CA ASP A 161 -29.18 50.00 6.80
C ASP A 161 -27.69 50.37 6.70
N PRO A 162 -27.33 51.61 6.28
CA PRO A 162 -25.94 52.04 6.19
C PRO A 162 -25.25 52.09 7.57
N LYS A 163 -26.02 52.20 8.64
CA LYS A 163 -25.55 52.12 10.04
C LYS A 163 -25.17 50.70 10.47
N ARG A 164 -25.63 49.68 9.73
CA ARG A 164 -25.34 48.26 9.95
C ARG A 164 -24.47 47.67 8.83
N ALA A 165 -23.93 48.53 7.95
CA ALA A 165 -23.00 48.11 6.92
C ALA A 165 -21.83 47.34 7.55
N PHE A 166 -21.57 46.11 7.08
CA PHE A 166 -20.46 45.32 7.59
C PHE A 166 -19.14 45.94 7.12
N THR A 167 -18.53 46.80 7.94
CA THR A 167 -17.18 47.38 7.66
C THR A 167 -16.04 46.38 7.87
N GLY A 168 -16.36 45.09 7.97
CA GLY A 168 -15.42 44.01 8.22
C GLY A 168 -16.18 42.85 8.84
N VAL A 169 -16.55 41.87 8.02
CA VAL A 169 -17.03 40.59 8.55
C VAL A 169 -15.89 40.01 9.36
N SER A 170 -16.04 40.03 10.68
CA SER A 170 -15.16 39.29 11.58
C SER A 170 -15.62 37.83 11.53
N ARG A 171 -15.52 37.20 10.35
CA ARG A 171 -15.72 35.76 10.25
C ARG A 171 -14.50 35.14 10.89
N PHE A 172 -14.60 34.90 12.18
CA PHE A 172 -13.57 34.20 12.92
C PHE A 172 -13.76 32.71 12.67
N GLU A 173 -12.87 32.15 11.88
CA GLU A 173 -12.72 30.70 11.82
C GLU A 173 -11.75 30.29 12.92
N PHE A 174 -12.24 29.50 13.86
CA PHE A 174 -11.41 28.90 14.90
C PHE A 174 -10.93 27.56 14.37
N ASN A 175 -9.63 27.48 14.11
CA ASN A 175 -8.98 26.22 13.82
C ASN A 175 -8.32 25.73 15.11
N ILE A 176 -8.92 24.73 15.75
CA ILE A 176 -8.31 24.06 16.89
C ILE A 176 -7.39 22.97 16.34
N ALA A 177 -6.09 23.21 16.40
CA ALA A 177 -5.09 22.20 16.06
C ALA A 177 -4.80 21.36 17.30
N ILE A 178 -5.47 20.22 17.44
CA ILE A 178 -5.11 19.22 18.45
C ILE A 178 -3.93 18.44 17.91
N SER A 179 -2.76 18.61 18.54
CA SER A 179 -1.55 17.84 18.20
C SER A 179 -1.80 16.36 18.48
N GLY A 180 -2.12 15.57 17.45
CA GLY A 180 -2.26 14.13 17.62
C GLY A 180 -3.06 13.42 16.56
N SER A 181 -4.34 13.75 16.36
CA SER A 181 -5.23 13.16 15.34
C SER A 181 -6.62 13.79 15.49
N MET A 182 -7.27 14.09 14.36
CA MET A 182 -8.62 14.66 14.24
C MET A 182 -8.66 16.20 14.40
N VAL A 183 -8.78 16.89 13.25
CA VAL A 183 -9.13 18.31 13.19
C VAL A 183 -10.64 18.40 13.33
N ASP A 184 -11.11 18.86 14.47
CA ASP A 184 -12.50 19.25 14.67
C ASP A 184 -12.69 20.70 14.22
N VAL A 185 -13.67 20.90 13.33
CA VAL A 185 -13.97 22.22 12.75
C VAL A 185 -15.17 22.80 13.50
N TYR A 186 -14.95 23.95 14.13
CA TYR A 186 -15.99 24.66 14.87
C TYR A 186 -16.53 25.79 14.02
N LEU A 187 -17.85 25.85 13.86
CA LEU A 187 -18.52 26.93 13.16
C LEU A 187 -19.19 27.83 14.20
N LEU A 188 -18.73 29.07 14.27
CA LEU A 188 -19.32 30.12 15.10
C LEU A 188 -20.34 30.89 14.28
N GLU A 189 -21.58 30.90 14.76
CA GLU A 189 -22.63 31.75 14.24
C GLU A 189 -22.79 32.92 15.22
N ALA A 190 -22.51 34.13 14.73
CA ALA A 190 -22.53 35.35 15.54
C ALA A 190 -23.76 36.18 15.16
N ASP A 191 -24.81 36.07 15.95
CA ASP A 191 -25.99 36.93 15.85
C ASP A 191 -25.88 38.07 16.87
N GLY A 192 -25.18 39.14 16.49
CA GLY A 192 -25.22 40.51 17.06
C GLY A 192 -24.91 40.74 18.55
N THR A 193 -25.23 39.82 19.46
CA THR A 193 -25.09 39.91 20.92
C THR A 193 -24.72 38.58 21.58
N THR A 194 -24.85 37.44 20.89
CA THR A 194 -24.50 36.11 21.43
C THR A 194 -23.63 35.30 20.47
N MET A 195 -22.53 34.73 20.98
CA MET A 195 -21.74 33.73 20.26
C MET A 195 -22.26 32.34 20.60
N LYS A 196 -22.69 31.58 19.58
CA LYS A 196 -23.08 30.18 19.74
C LYS A 196 -22.01 29.28 19.14
N ILE A 197 -21.35 28.49 19.97
CA ILE A 197 -20.40 27.46 19.53
C ILE A 197 -21.22 26.20 19.21
N ARG A 198 -21.26 25.80 17.94
CA ARG A 198 -21.85 24.52 17.55
C ARG A 198 -20.72 23.53 17.25
N PHE A 199 -20.70 22.42 17.99
CA PHE A 199 -19.81 21.30 17.70
C PHE A 199 -20.29 20.62 16.42
N ILE A 200 -19.45 20.60 15.38
CA ILE A 200 -19.72 19.84 14.17
C ILE A 200 -18.70 18.71 14.12
N GLN A 201 -19.15 17.49 14.39
CA GLN A 201 -18.31 16.31 14.30
C GLN A 201 -18.04 16.01 12.81
N LYS A 202 -16.77 15.78 12.45
CA LYS A 202 -16.33 15.58 11.05
C LYS A 202 -17.08 14.47 10.28
N SER A 203 -17.73 13.54 10.98
CA SER A 203 -18.61 12.53 10.37
C SER A 203 -19.88 13.10 9.74
N GLU A 204 -20.39 14.25 10.19
CA GLU A 204 -21.56 14.93 9.57
C GLU A 204 -21.21 15.69 8.28
N LEU A 205 -19.99 16.23 8.18
CA LEU A 205 -19.53 16.97 6.99
C LEU A 205 -19.43 16.07 5.75
N ARG A 206 -19.20 14.76 5.92
CA ARG A 206 -19.15 13.81 4.80
C ARG A 206 -20.54 13.49 4.23
N ILE A 207 -21.62 13.70 5.00
CA ILE A 207 -23.00 13.44 4.55
C ILE A 207 -23.56 14.63 3.74
N LYS A 208 -23.12 15.87 4.04
CA LYS A 208 -23.58 17.07 3.32
C LYS A 208 -22.77 17.41 2.05
N GLY A 209 -21.71 16.67 1.75
CA GLY A 209 -20.83 16.91 0.59
C GLY A 209 -21.10 16.06 -0.65
N ILE A 210 -22.24 15.35 -0.73
CA ILE A 210 -22.65 14.53 -1.89
C ILE A 210 -23.91 15.09 -2.59
N GLU A 211 -24.45 16.22 -2.15
CA GLU A 211 -25.41 17.02 -2.93
C GLU A 211 -24.79 18.39 -3.24
N ASN A 212 -24.04 18.45 -4.33
CA ASN A 212 -23.98 19.53 -5.32
C ASN A 212 -22.91 19.23 -6.37
#